data_AF-A0A3S4YNH7-F1
#
_entry.id   AF-A0A3S4YNH7-F1
#
_cell.length_a   1.000
_cell.length_b   1.000
_cell.length_c   1.000
_cell.angle_alpha   90.00
_cell.angle_beta   90.00
_cell.angle_gamma   90.00
#
_symmetry.space_group_name_H-M   'P 1'
#
loop_
_entity.id
_entity.type
_entity.pdbx_description
1 polymer ?
#
loop_
_entity_poly.entity_id
_entity_poly.type
_entity_poly.pdbx_seq_one_letter_code
_entity_poly.pdbx_strand_id
1 'polypeptide(L)'
;MTGDYHPAFWPMFGPKKYTTSEDEADLEKVKEASYKAIDKVVSHLDSLLEGKDHVYKDKKTVLDPYAFILTRWTTMTPKSWKEYPNLVKFMERMEKDEAVQKVLELHDK
;
A
#
# COMPACT_ATOMS: atom_id res chain seq x y z
N MET A 1 -5.79 -1.76 11.62
CA MET A 1 -5.95 -1.11 10.30
C MET A 1 -7.24 -0.31 10.33
N THR A 2 -7.17 0.98 10.07
CA THR A 2 -8.38 1.78 9.83
C THR A 2 -8.85 1.55 8.40
N GLY A 3 -10.12 1.84 8.11
CA GLY A 3 -10.68 1.77 6.75
C GLY A 3 -10.02 2.73 5.75
N ASP A 4 -9.04 3.52 6.18
CA ASP A 4 -8.42 4.60 5.42
C ASP A 4 -7.23 4.14 4.57
N TYR A 5 -6.74 2.90 4.73
CA TYR A 5 -5.54 2.43 4.03
C TYR A 5 -5.73 2.39 2.51
N HIS A 6 -6.80 1.76 2.03
CA HIS A 6 -7.12 1.72 0.59
C HIS A 6 -7.56 3.09 0.04
N PRO A 7 -8.46 3.84 0.70
CA PRO A 7 -8.86 5.17 0.24
C PRO A 7 -7.72 6.18 0.06
N ALA A 8 -6.61 6.06 0.80
CA ALA A 8 -5.45 6.92 0.64
C ALA A 8 -4.87 6.92 -0.79
N PHE A 9 -5.04 5.82 -1.53
CA PHE A 9 -4.54 5.67 -2.90
C PHE A 9 -5.51 6.19 -3.98
N TRP A 10 -6.76 6.51 -3.63
CA TRP A 10 -7.77 6.89 -4.64
C TRP A 10 -7.38 8.12 -5.48
N PRO A 11 -6.81 9.20 -4.92
CA PRO A 11 -6.41 10.34 -5.75
C PRO A 11 -5.20 10.04 -6.65
N MET A 12 -4.36 9.06 -6.30
CA MET A 12 -3.26 8.59 -7.14
C MET A 12 -3.77 7.87 -8.39
N PHE A 13 -4.76 6.98 -8.23
CA PHE A 13 -5.31 6.16 -9.32
C PHE A 13 -6.44 6.85 -10.11
N GLY A 14 -7.16 7.79 -9.48
CA GLY A 14 -8.30 8.47 -10.08
C GLY A 14 -8.29 9.98 -9.85
N PRO A 15 -7.22 10.71 -10.22
CA PRO A 15 -7.07 12.13 -9.91
C PRO A 15 -8.21 13.00 -10.46
N LYS A 16 -8.82 12.61 -11.59
CA LYS A 16 -9.96 13.31 -12.21
C LYS A 16 -11.20 13.43 -11.32
N LYS A 17 -11.30 12.62 -10.25
CA LYS A 17 -12.41 12.71 -9.28
C LYS A 17 -12.19 13.76 -8.18
N TYR A 18 -10.99 14.35 -8.13
CA TYR A 18 -10.54 15.22 -7.05
C TYR A 18 -10.20 16.64 -7.53
N THR A 19 -10.45 16.93 -8.80
CA THR A 19 -10.31 18.26 -9.39
C THR A 19 -11.34 18.44 -10.50
N THR A 20 -11.70 19.68 -10.81
CA THR A 20 -12.53 20.03 -11.98
C THR A 20 -11.68 20.34 -13.21
N SER A 21 -10.36 20.44 -13.06
CA SER A 21 -9.43 20.67 -14.17
C SER A 21 -9.20 19.38 -14.96
N GLU A 22 -9.19 19.48 -16.29
CA GLU A 22 -8.82 18.38 -17.18
C GLU A 22 -7.34 18.45 -17.60
N ASP A 23 -6.63 19.51 -17.19
CA ASP A 23 -5.23 19.71 -17.54
C ASP A 23 -4.33 18.66 -16.86
N GLU A 24 -3.47 18.02 -17.65
CA GLU A 24 -2.58 16.96 -17.15
C GLU A 24 -1.71 17.43 -15.99
N ALA A 25 -1.21 18.67 -16.05
CA ALA A 25 -0.39 19.25 -14.99
C ALA A 25 -1.14 19.37 -13.66
N ASP A 26 -2.45 19.62 -13.69
CA ASP A 26 -3.25 19.69 -12.46
C ASP A 26 -3.61 18.30 -11.95
N LEU A 27 -3.81 17.32 -12.84
CA LEU A 27 -3.98 15.92 -12.46
C LEU A 27 -2.73 15.36 -11.78
N GLU A 28 -1.53 15.73 -12.23
CA GLU A 28 -0.28 15.34 -11.56
C GLU A 28 -0.17 15.95 -10.16
N LYS A 29 -0.53 17.22 -9.97
CA LYS A 29 -0.56 17.84 -8.62
C LYS A 29 -1.50 17.11 -7.67
N VAL A 30 -2.63 16.59 -8.15
CA VAL A 30 -3.54 15.76 -7.34
C VAL A 30 -2.87 14.45 -6.92
N LYS A 31 -2.14 13.79 -7.84
CA LYS A 31 -1.37 12.59 -7.50
C LYS A 31 -0.29 12.91 -6.48
N GLU A 32 0.47 13.97 -6.67
CA GLU A 32 1.51 14.42 -5.72
C GLU A 32 0.95 14.70 -4.33
N ALA A 33 -0.20 15.37 -4.25
CA ALA A 33 -0.87 15.62 -2.98
C ALA A 33 -1.29 14.33 -2.25
N SER A 34 -1.58 13.25 -3.00
CA SER A 34 -1.94 11.94 -2.42
C SER A 34 -0.78 11.28 -1.66
N TYR A 35 0.47 11.53 -2.06
CA TYR A 35 1.64 10.85 -1.49
C TYR A 35 1.78 11.10 0.01
N LYS A 36 1.39 12.28 0.50
CA LYS A 36 1.39 12.59 1.95
C LYS A 36 0.37 11.74 2.72
N ALA A 37 -0.80 11.50 2.13
CA ALA A 37 -1.83 10.65 2.75
C ALA A 37 -1.40 9.18 2.74
N ILE A 38 -0.81 8.73 1.63
CA ILE A 38 -0.23 7.38 1.50
C ILE A 38 0.88 7.16 2.52
N ASP A 39 1.86 8.07 2.61
CA ASP A 39 2.96 7.99 3.58
C ASP A 39 2.45 7.88 5.01
N LYS A 40 1.39 8.63 5.36
CA LYS A 40 0.79 8.56 6.70
C LYS A 40 0.22 7.18 7.01
N VAL A 41 -0.55 6.58 6.10
CA VAL A 41 -1.18 5.27 6.36
C VAL A 41 -0.18 4.12 6.29
N VAL A 42 0.82 4.21 5.41
CA VAL A 42 1.91 3.23 5.29
C VAL A 42 2.83 3.28 6.51
N SER A 43 3.20 4.48 6.96
CA SER A 43 3.93 4.69 8.23
C SER A 43 3.19 4.07 9.42
N HIS A 44 1.87 4.24 9.48
CA HIS A 44 1.07 3.64 10.54
C HIS A 44 1.08 2.10 10.47
N LEU A 45 0.97 1.51 9.28
CA LEU A 45 1.05 0.05 9.12
C LEU A 45 2.44 -0.47 9.51
N ASP A 46 3.51 0.22 9.12
CA ASP A 46 4.88 -0.12 9.54
C ASP A 46 5.01 -0.15 11.06
N SER A 47 4.53 0.88 11.75
CA SER A 47 4.53 0.91 13.23
C SER A 47 3.67 -0.21 13.84
N LEU A 48 2.55 -0.58 13.22
CA LEU A 48 1.70 -1.67 13.71
C LEU A 48 2.41 -3.03 13.67
N LEU A 49 3.32 -3.20 12.70
CA LEU A 49 4.10 -4.42 12.46
C LEU A 49 5.39 -4.49 13.30
N GLU A 50 5.69 -3.45 14.09
CA GLU A 50 6.84 -3.50 15.00
C GLU A 50 6.72 -4.69 15.96
N GLY A 51 7.72 -5.57 15.91
CA GLY A 51 7.79 -6.79 16.73
C GLY A 51 6.72 -7.83 16.42
N LYS A 52 6.03 -7.75 15.28
CA LYS A 52 4.95 -8.67 14.89
C LYS A 52 5.16 -9.20 13.50
N ASP A 53 4.65 -10.40 13.30
CA ASP A 53 4.59 -11.01 12.00
C ASP A 53 3.30 -10.62 11.27
N HIS A 54 2.15 -10.68 11.95
CA HIS A 54 0.87 -10.49 11.29
C HIS A 54 0.15 -9.20 11.69
N VAL A 55 -0.61 -8.65 10.74
CA VAL A 55 -1.24 -7.33 10.87
C VAL A 55 -2.28 -7.28 12.01
N TYR A 56 -2.99 -8.39 12.26
CA TYR A 56 -4.05 -8.43 13.25
C TYR A 56 -3.69 -9.31 14.44
N LYS A 57 -3.40 -8.67 15.58
CA LYS A 57 -3.06 -9.34 16.86
C LYS A 57 -1.99 -10.44 16.69
N ASP A 58 -1.07 -10.23 15.76
CA ASP A 58 -0.03 -11.19 15.41
C ASP A 58 -0.54 -12.59 15.01
N LYS A 59 -1.73 -12.64 14.39
CA LYS A 59 -2.32 -13.86 13.83
C LYS A 59 -2.50 -13.74 12.32
N LYS A 60 -2.19 -14.83 11.61
CA LYS A 60 -2.45 -14.94 10.17
C LYS A 60 -3.93 -14.75 9.88
N THR A 61 -4.25 -13.75 9.08
CA THR A 61 -5.62 -13.44 8.66
C THR A 61 -5.66 -12.93 7.23
N VAL A 62 -6.86 -12.76 6.67
CA VAL A 62 -7.06 -12.14 5.34
C VAL A 62 -6.53 -10.70 5.25
N LEU A 63 -6.24 -10.06 6.39
CA LEU A 63 -5.66 -8.72 6.41
C LEU A 63 -4.20 -8.71 5.94
N ASP A 64 -3.47 -9.82 6.07
CA ASP A 64 -2.08 -9.90 5.61
C ASP A 64 -2.00 -9.80 4.07
N PRO A 65 -2.67 -10.65 3.27
CA PRO A 65 -2.62 -10.52 1.81
C PRO A 65 -3.26 -9.22 1.32
N TYR A 66 -4.27 -8.70 2.01
CA TYR A 66 -4.83 -7.38 1.71
C TYR A 66 -3.78 -6.27 1.89
N ALA A 67 -3.13 -6.21 3.05
CA ALA A 67 -2.06 -5.25 3.31
C ALA A 67 -0.89 -5.40 2.34
N PHE A 68 -0.51 -6.64 2.00
CA PHE A 68 0.55 -6.94 1.05
C PHE A 68 0.28 -6.32 -0.33
N ILE A 69 -0.88 -6.60 -0.93
CA ILE A 69 -1.22 -6.10 -2.27
C ILE A 69 -1.27 -4.57 -2.31
N LEU A 70 -1.92 -3.93 -1.33
CA LEU A 70 -2.01 -2.48 -1.30
C LEU A 70 -0.65 -1.81 -1.06
N THR A 71 0.20 -2.44 -0.24
CA THR A 71 1.55 -1.93 0.03
C THR A 71 2.44 -1.99 -1.21
N ARG A 72 2.23 -2.93 -2.14
CA ARG A 72 2.93 -2.94 -3.42
C ARG A 72 2.72 -1.68 -4.24
N TRP A 73 1.56 -1.02 -4.14
CA TRP A 73 1.28 0.21 -4.90
C TRP A 73 2.17 1.38 -4.51
N THR A 74 2.82 1.35 -3.34
CA THR A 74 3.80 2.36 -2.94
C THR A 74 5.00 2.43 -3.88
N THR A 75 5.27 1.40 -4.70
CA THR A 75 6.31 1.45 -5.74
C THR A 75 6.00 2.46 -6.85
N MET A 76 4.75 2.94 -6.95
CA MET A 76 4.32 3.99 -7.86
C MET A 76 4.45 5.40 -7.25
N THR A 77 4.92 5.50 -6.01
CA THR A 77 5.15 6.77 -5.31
C THR A 77 6.64 7.06 -5.18
N PRO A 78 7.05 8.30 -4.88
CA PRO A 78 8.46 8.61 -4.62
C PRO A 78 9.06 7.83 -3.44
N LYS A 79 8.23 7.36 -2.48
CA LYS A 79 8.66 6.64 -1.28
C LYS A 79 8.00 5.26 -1.20
N SER A 80 8.73 4.24 -1.64
CA SER A 80 8.20 2.86 -1.66
C SER A 80 8.24 2.19 -0.28
N TRP A 81 7.55 1.05 -0.15
CA TRP A 81 7.57 0.19 1.03
C TRP A 81 8.99 -0.23 1.48
N LYS A 82 9.97 -0.15 0.58
CA LYS A 82 11.38 -0.45 0.88
C LYS A 82 12.01 0.52 1.88
N GLU A 83 11.39 1.68 2.11
CA GLU A 83 11.85 2.69 3.06
C GLU A 83 11.20 2.55 4.45
N TYR A 84 10.45 1.47 4.67
CA TYR A 84 9.73 1.19 5.91
C TYR A 84 10.21 -0.17 6.48
N PRO A 85 11.01 -0.17 7.56
CA PRO A 85 11.80 -1.35 7.95
C PRO A 85 10.97 -2.55 8.42
N ASN A 86 9.83 -2.34 9.08
CA ASN A 86 8.95 -3.43 9.51
C ASN A 86 8.13 -3.96 8.34
N LEU A 87 7.72 -3.06 7.44
CA LEU A 87 7.07 -3.43 6.19
C LEU A 87 7.99 -4.24 5.28
N VAL A 88 9.27 -3.93 5.17
CA VAL A 88 10.22 -4.74 4.38
C VAL A 88 10.18 -6.21 4.83
N LYS A 89 10.29 -6.46 6.14
CA LYS A 89 10.24 -7.82 6.70
C LYS A 89 8.91 -8.51 6.43
N PHE A 90 7.81 -7.77 6.56
CA PHE A 90 6.47 -8.27 6.27
C PHE A 90 6.31 -8.64 4.79
N MET A 91 6.74 -7.77 3.87
CA MET A 91 6.66 -7.98 2.43
C MET A 91 7.49 -9.21 2.00
N GLU A 92 8.73 -9.32 2.48
CA GLU A 92 9.61 -10.48 2.21
C GLU A 92 9.02 -11.81 2.71
N ARG A 93 8.30 -11.78 3.83
CA ARG A 93 7.62 -12.96 4.36
C ARG A 93 6.39 -13.33 3.55
N MET A 94 5.60 -12.33 3.13
CA MET A 94 4.43 -12.54 2.29
C MET A 94 4.82 -13.03 0.89
N GLU A 95 5.93 -12.59 0.32
CA GLU A 95 6.46 -13.12 -0.96
C GLU A 95 6.82 -14.62 -0.91
N LYS A 96 7.11 -15.14 0.29
CA LYS A 96 7.41 -16.56 0.53
C LYS A 96 6.17 -17.38 0.88
N ASP A 97 5.00 -16.75 1.05
CA ASP A 97 3.77 -17.45 1.36
C ASP A 97 3.19 -18.11 0.11
N GLU A 98 2.97 -19.43 0.14
CA GLU A 98 2.49 -20.20 -1.01
C GLU A 98 1.15 -19.70 -1.57
N ALA A 99 0.26 -19.18 -0.72
CA ALA A 99 -1.02 -18.65 -1.17
C ALA A 99 -0.84 -17.32 -1.92
N VAL A 100 0.12 -16.51 -1.49
CA VAL A 100 0.49 -15.27 -2.18
C VAL A 100 1.13 -15.59 -3.52
N GLN A 101 2.10 -16.51 -3.56
CA GLN A 101 2.77 -16.90 -4.81
C GLN A 101 1.78 -17.37 -5.88
N LYS A 102 0.80 -18.21 -5.50
CA LYS A 102 -0.28 -18.63 -6.41
C LYS A 102 -1.10 -17.46 -6.97
N VAL A 103 -1.37 -16.44 -6.16
CA VAL A 103 -2.11 -15.24 -6.61
C VAL A 103 -1.25 -14.37 -7.54
N LEU A 104 0.05 -14.25 -7.26
CA LEU A 104 0.96 -13.49 -8.12
C LEU A 104 1.13 -14.15 -9.50
N GLU A 105 1.29 -15.47 -9.54
CA GLU A 105 1.37 -16.23 -10.80
C GLU A 105 0.11 -16.11 -11.67
N LEU A 106 -1.07 -15.88 -11.07
CA LEU A 106 -2.32 -15.65 -11.79
C LEU A 106 -2.42 -14.22 -12.35
N HIS A 107 -1.70 -13.25 -11.80
CA HIS A 107 -1.74 -11.85 -12.19
C HIS A 107 -0.68 -11.48 -13.24
N ASP A 108 0.45 -12.21 -13.29
CA ASP A 108 1.53 -12.01 -14.27
C ASP A 108 1.26 -12.73 -15.63
N LYS A 109 0.02 -13.17 -15.87
CA LYS A 109 -0.47 -13.73 -17.15
C LYS A 109 -1.38 -12.75 -17.88
#